data_AF-A0A1F9Q928-F1
#
_entry.id   AF-A0A1F9Q928-F1
#
_cell.length_a   1.000
_cell.length_b   1.000
_cell.length_c   1.000
_cell.angle_alpha   90.00
_cell.angle_beta   90.00
_cell.angle_gamma   90.00
#
_symmetry.space_group_name_H-M   'P 1'
#
loop_
_entity.id
_entity.type
_entity.pdbx_description
1 polymer ?
#
loop_
_entity_poly.entity_id
_entity_poly.type
_entity_poly.pdbx_seq_one_letter_code
_entity_poly.pdbx_strand_id
1 'polypeptide(L)'
;MFRTLFKRPAAWIAIAVPAFLLLAAADLGLRSRGALERAGQHARWRDYPAEKAAHFNGLFDLKAADLRAREAAGGLTAEGAARELALAAAEREFRISESSAKQAYIWYRSAARDFSSPFNPWAARAERELPAALAAWRSELERGGARAEPWMLE
;
A
#
# COMPACT_ATOMS: atom_id res chain seq x y z
N MET A 1 -28.07 -46.14 24.48
CA MET A 1 -26.60 -46.01 24.50
C MET A 1 -26.14 -44.94 23.48
N PHE A 2 -26.56 -43.67 23.65
CA PHE A 2 -26.28 -42.56 22.73
C PHE A 2 -25.97 -41.25 23.49
N ARG A 3 -24.99 -41.26 24.40
CA ARG A 3 -24.62 -40.08 25.20
C ARG A 3 -23.19 -39.55 24.99
N THR A 4 -22.44 -40.13 24.06
CA THR A 4 -21.01 -39.79 23.85
C THR A 4 -20.70 -39.02 22.57
N LEU A 5 -21.64 -38.86 21.63
CA LEU A 5 -21.39 -38.15 20.36
C LEU A 5 -21.36 -36.61 20.48
N PHE A 6 -21.93 -36.03 21.54
CA PHE A 6 -22.00 -34.57 21.72
C PHE A 6 -20.77 -33.94 22.40
N LYS A 7 -19.75 -34.72 22.83
CA LYS A 7 -18.52 -34.17 23.45
C LYS A 7 -17.42 -33.78 22.46
N ARG A 8 -17.54 -34.20 21.20
CA ARG A 8 -16.58 -33.89 20.12
C ARG A 8 -16.68 -32.47 19.55
N PRO A 9 -17.87 -31.85 19.35
CA PRO A 9 -17.94 -30.51 18.77
C PRO A 9 -17.37 -29.43 19.69
N ALA A 10 -17.55 -29.56 21.01
CA ALA A 10 -17.01 -28.60 21.97
C ALA A 10 -15.46 -28.53 21.94
N ALA A 11 -14.80 -29.68 21.77
CA ALA A 11 -13.34 -29.74 21.62
C ALA A 11 -12.85 -29.11 20.31
N TRP A 12 -13.58 -29.36 19.20
CA TRP A 12 -13.25 -28.73 17.92
C TRP A 12 -13.47 -27.21 17.94
N ILE A 13 -14.54 -26.73 18.56
CA ILE A 13 -14.79 -25.29 18.75
C ILE A 13 -13.69 -24.65 19.60
N ALA A 14 -13.27 -25.30 20.69
CA ALA A 14 -12.22 -24.80 21.58
C ALA A 14 -10.85 -24.66 20.90
N ILE A 15 -10.59 -25.40 19.82
CA ILE A 15 -9.37 -25.27 19.00
C ILE A 15 -9.59 -24.29 17.85
N ALA A 16 -10.71 -24.40 17.15
CA ALA A 16 -10.99 -23.62 15.95
C ALA A 16 -11.09 -22.12 16.24
N VAL A 17 -11.71 -21.73 17.37
CA VAL A 17 -11.85 -20.31 17.72
C VAL A 17 -10.48 -19.65 17.99
N PRO A 18 -9.60 -20.18 18.87
CA PRO A 18 -8.26 -19.62 19.03
C PRO A 18 -7.42 -19.66 17.75
N ALA A 19 -7.50 -20.74 16.97
CA ALA A 19 -6.75 -20.84 15.72
C ALA A 19 -7.18 -19.76 14.72
N PHE A 20 -8.49 -19.53 14.57
CA PHE A 20 -9.03 -18.46 13.73
C PHE A 20 -8.58 -17.08 14.21
N LEU A 21 -8.66 -16.81 15.52
CA LEU A 21 -8.25 -15.53 16.09
C LEU A 21 -6.74 -15.27 15.91
N LEU A 22 -5.91 -16.30 16.05
CA LEU A 22 -4.46 -16.21 15.79
C LEU A 22 -4.17 -15.91 14.32
N LEU A 23 -4.84 -16.59 13.40
CA LEU A 23 -4.69 -16.33 11.96
C LEU A 23 -5.16 -14.92 11.60
N ALA A 24 -6.27 -14.45 12.16
CA ALA A 24 -6.75 -13.09 11.95
C ALA A 24 -5.76 -12.05 12.49
N ALA A 25 -5.22 -12.25 13.70
CA ALA A 25 -4.21 -11.36 14.27
C ALA A 25 -2.92 -11.34 13.43
N ALA A 26 -2.50 -12.49 12.90
CA ALA A 26 -1.35 -12.59 12.02
C ALA A 26 -1.57 -11.87 10.68
N ASP A 27 -2.75 -12.04 10.05
CA ASP A 27 -3.11 -11.32 8.81
C ASP A 27 -3.10 -9.81 9.02
N LEU A 28 -3.73 -9.31 10.09
CA LEU A 28 -3.70 -7.88 10.44
C LEU A 28 -2.28 -7.38 10.67
N GLY A 29 -1.46 -8.15 11.40
CA GLY A 29 -0.05 -7.81 11.62
C GLY A 29 0.75 -7.70 10.33
N LEU A 30 0.57 -8.64 9.38
CA LEU A 30 1.26 -8.63 8.09
C LEU A 30 0.78 -7.47 7.20
N ARG A 31 -0.52 -7.18 7.16
CA ARG A 31 -1.07 -6.04 6.41
C ARG A 31 -0.57 -4.72 6.96
N SER A 32 -0.56 -4.56 8.28
CA SER A 32 -0.04 -3.38 8.96
C SER A 32 1.46 -3.18 8.67
N ARG A 33 2.25 -4.26 8.71
CA ARG A 33 3.66 -4.21 8.32
C ARG A 33 3.84 -3.76 6.88
N GLY A 34 3.11 -4.35 5.94
CA GLY A 34 3.20 -3.98 4.52
C GLY A 34 2.78 -2.52 4.27
N ALA A 35 1.73 -2.06 4.95
CA ALA A 35 1.30 -0.67 4.91
C ALA A 35 2.36 0.28 5.50
N LEU A 36 2.99 -0.10 6.62
CA LEU A 36 4.07 0.66 7.24
C LEU A 36 5.31 0.77 6.32
N GLU A 37 5.70 -0.32 5.65
CA GLU A 37 6.81 -0.33 4.70
C GLU A 37 6.52 0.61 3.51
N ARG A 38 5.30 0.56 2.95
CA ARG A 38 4.86 1.49 1.89
C ARG A 38 4.86 2.95 2.37
N ALA A 39 4.36 3.20 3.58
CA ALA A 39 4.34 4.53 4.16
C ALA A 39 5.76 5.11 4.28
N GLY A 40 6.71 4.31 4.78
CA GLY A 40 8.11 4.67 4.88
C GLY A 40 8.77 4.93 3.53
N GLN A 41 8.43 4.15 2.50
CA GLN A 41 8.92 4.38 1.15
C GLN A 41 8.40 5.71 0.58
N HIS A 42 7.12 6.03 0.75
CA HIS A 42 6.58 7.32 0.32
C HIS A 42 7.14 8.50 1.13
N ALA A 43 7.36 8.32 2.44
CA ALA A 43 8.03 9.33 3.26
C ALA A 43 9.45 9.59 2.75
N ARG A 44 10.20 8.54 2.40
CA ARG A 44 11.51 8.66 1.75
C ARG A 44 11.43 9.37 0.41
N TRP A 45 10.47 9.02 -0.44
CA TRP A 45 10.28 9.67 -1.75
C TRP A 45 9.83 11.13 -1.66
N ARG A 46 9.19 11.55 -0.56
CA ARG A 46 8.94 12.97 -0.28
C ARG A 46 10.27 13.70 -0.07
N ASP A 47 11.17 13.10 0.69
CA ASP A 47 12.46 13.71 1.05
C ASP A 47 13.48 13.61 -0.10
N TYR A 48 13.36 12.57 -0.94
CA TYR A 48 14.23 12.27 -2.08
C TYR A 48 13.41 12.03 -3.36
N PRO A 49 12.79 13.06 -3.97
CA PRO A 49 11.90 12.91 -5.12
C PRO A 49 12.60 12.32 -6.36
N ALA A 50 13.91 12.51 -6.50
CA ALA A 50 14.70 11.90 -7.57
C ALA A 50 14.68 10.36 -7.51
N GLU A 51 14.65 9.77 -6.31
CA GLU A 51 14.56 8.31 -6.15
C GLU A 51 13.21 7.78 -6.63
N LYS A 52 12.13 8.53 -6.41
CA LYS A 52 10.79 8.19 -6.90
C LYS A 52 10.76 8.20 -8.42
N ALA A 53 11.30 9.24 -9.04
CA ALA A 53 11.40 9.35 -10.49
C ALA A 53 12.22 8.19 -11.06
N ALA A 54 13.38 7.89 -10.48
CA ALA A 54 14.22 6.78 -10.89
C ALA A 54 13.50 5.42 -10.79
N HIS A 55 12.75 5.19 -9.69
CA HIS A 55 11.97 3.97 -9.50
C HIS A 55 10.93 3.76 -10.61
N PHE A 56 10.08 4.76 -10.86
CA PHE A 56 9.01 4.63 -11.86
C PHE A 56 9.54 4.68 -13.30
N ASN A 57 10.63 5.39 -13.57
CA ASN A 57 11.32 5.30 -14.86
C ASN A 57 11.85 3.89 -15.11
N GLY A 58 12.48 3.25 -14.11
CA GLY A 58 12.94 1.87 -14.23
C GLY A 58 11.82 0.87 -14.50
N LEU A 59 10.67 1.01 -13.82
CA LEU A 59 9.49 0.17 -14.09
C LEU A 59 8.95 0.37 -15.51
N PHE A 60 8.93 1.62 -15.98
CA PHE A 60 8.52 1.93 -17.36
C PHE A 60 9.49 1.31 -18.38
N ASP A 61 10.79 1.40 -18.16
CA ASP A 61 11.80 0.84 -19.08
C ASP A 61 11.67 -0.68 -19.22
N LEU A 62 11.43 -1.38 -18.10
CA LEU A 62 11.15 -2.82 -18.10
C LEU A 62 9.88 -3.15 -18.90
N LYS A 63 8.80 -2.37 -18.69
CA LYS A 63 7.54 -2.56 -19.42
C LYS A 63 7.70 -2.27 -20.92
N ALA A 64 8.44 -1.22 -21.27
CA ALA A 64 8.72 -0.85 -22.66
C ALA A 64 9.54 -1.95 -23.37
N ALA A 65 10.52 -2.54 -22.67
CA ALA A 65 11.28 -3.67 -23.19
C ALA A 65 10.41 -4.92 -23.43
N ASP A 66 9.53 -5.26 -22.49
CA ASP A 66 8.55 -6.35 -22.66
C ASP A 66 7.63 -6.13 -23.86
N LEU A 67 7.07 -4.93 -24.01
CA LEU A 67 6.18 -4.60 -25.13
C LEU A 67 6.90 -4.72 -26.48
N ARG A 68 8.14 -4.24 -26.60
CA ARG A 68 8.96 -4.40 -27.81
C ARG A 68 9.27 -5.86 -28.12
N ALA A 69 9.58 -6.67 -27.10
CA ALA A 69 9.82 -8.09 -27.28
C ALA A 69 8.56 -8.82 -27.78
N ARG A 70 7.40 -8.47 -27.25
CA ARG A 70 6.11 -9.04 -27.67
C ARG A 70 5.70 -8.60 -29.07
N GLU A 71 5.94 -7.36 -29.45
CA GLU A 71 5.75 -6.86 -30.82
C GLU A 71 6.66 -7.62 -31.80
N ALA A 72 7.95 -7.74 -31.49
CA ALA A 72 8.91 -8.46 -32.34
C ALA A 72 8.59 -9.96 -32.48
N ALA A 73 8.02 -10.57 -31.45
CA ALA A 73 7.54 -11.95 -31.49
C ALA A 73 6.19 -12.12 -32.22
N GLY A 74 5.61 -11.05 -32.76
CA GLY A 74 4.29 -11.08 -33.42
C GLY A 74 3.11 -11.24 -32.47
N GLY A 75 3.35 -11.18 -31.15
CA GLY A 75 2.31 -11.26 -30.11
C GLY A 75 1.56 -9.95 -29.88
N LEU A 76 1.97 -8.87 -30.55
CA LEU A 76 1.33 -7.56 -30.50
C LEU A 76 1.50 -6.85 -31.86
N THR A 77 0.47 -6.16 -32.34
CA THR A 77 0.59 -5.27 -33.50
C THR A 77 1.38 -4.02 -33.11
N ALA A 78 2.00 -3.34 -34.08
CA ALA A 78 2.71 -2.09 -33.83
C ALA A 78 1.81 -1.01 -33.20
N GLU A 79 0.55 -0.91 -33.65
CA GLU A 79 -0.44 0.00 -33.05
C GLU A 79 -0.77 -0.39 -31.60
N GLY A 80 -0.96 -1.68 -31.33
CA GLY A 80 -1.20 -2.20 -29.98
C GLY A 80 -0.02 -1.90 -29.04
N ALA A 81 1.21 -2.10 -29.52
CA ALA A 81 2.43 -1.79 -28.78
C ALA A 81 2.53 -0.30 -28.45
N ALA A 82 2.28 0.56 -29.45
CA ALA A 82 2.31 2.01 -29.27
C ALA A 82 1.26 2.49 -28.25
N ARG A 83 0.03 1.93 -28.29
CA ARG A 83 -1.04 2.26 -27.34
C ARG A 83 -0.67 1.85 -25.91
N GLU A 84 -0.21 0.63 -25.72
CA GLU A 84 0.20 0.12 -24.41
C GLU A 84 1.39 0.92 -23.84
N LEU A 85 2.34 1.31 -24.69
CA LEU A 85 3.47 2.14 -24.29
C LEU A 85 3.02 3.54 -23.85
N ALA A 86 2.07 4.13 -24.57
CA ALA A 86 1.49 5.43 -24.20
C ALA A 86 0.75 5.36 -22.85
N LEU A 87 0.00 4.28 -22.59
CA LEU A 87 -0.64 4.04 -21.30
C LEU A 87 0.38 3.89 -20.18
N ALA A 88 1.45 3.11 -20.40
CA ALA A 88 2.52 2.94 -19.43
C ALA A 88 3.25 4.26 -19.13
N ALA A 89 3.46 5.11 -20.14
CA ALA A 89 4.06 6.44 -19.97
C ALA A 89 3.17 7.37 -19.15
N ALA A 90 1.85 7.36 -19.42
CA ALA A 90 0.88 8.13 -18.66
C ALA A 90 0.79 7.65 -17.20
N GLU A 91 0.79 6.34 -16.94
CA GLU A 91 0.82 5.80 -15.58
C GLU A 91 2.09 6.22 -14.85
N ARG A 92 3.26 6.11 -15.49
CA ARG A 92 4.53 6.57 -14.91
C ARG A 92 4.45 8.04 -14.48
N GLU A 93 3.98 8.91 -15.37
CA GLU A 93 3.87 10.34 -15.08
C GLU A 93 2.89 10.62 -13.94
N PHE A 94 1.74 9.95 -13.94
CA PHE A 94 0.78 10.02 -12.84
C PHE A 94 1.41 9.59 -11.51
N ARG A 95 2.14 8.47 -11.49
CA ARG A 95 2.80 7.97 -10.28
C ARG A 95 3.88 8.92 -9.78
N ILE A 96 4.68 9.51 -10.66
CA ILE A 96 5.73 10.47 -10.30
C ILE A 96 5.12 11.74 -9.73
N SER A 97 4.10 12.30 -10.39
CA SER A 97 3.43 13.55 -9.99
C SER A 97 2.58 13.43 -8.73
N GLU A 98 2.13 12.23 -8.37
CA GLU A 98 1.33 12.03 -7.16
C GLU A 98 2.05 12.47 -5.88
N SER A 99 1.34 13.12 -4.95
CA SER A 99 1.92 13.57 -3.68
C SER A 99 2.47 12.42 -2.84
N SER A 100 3.79 12.41 -2.63
CA SER A 100 4.44 11.45 -1.74
C SER A 100 4.06 11.67 -0.27
N ALA A 101 3.86 12.94 0.14
CA ALA A 101 3.43 13.25 1.51
C ALA A 101 2.02 12.73 1.81
N LYS A 102 1.07 12.92 0.87
CA LYS A 102 -0.28 12.35 0.95
C LYS A 102 -0.25 10.83 1.03
N GLN A 103 0.51 10.19 0.13
CA GLN A 103 0.60 8.73 0.10
C GLN A 103 1.21 8.17 1.39
N ALA A 104 2.25 8.81 1.94
CA ALA A 104 2.82 8.43 3.22
C ALA A 104 1.77 8.51 4.34
N TYR A 105 1.01 9.62 4.42
CA TYR A 105 -0.06 9.77 5.41
C TYR A 105 -1.13 8.68 5.29
N ILE A 106 -1.65 8.41 4.08
CA ILE A 106 -2.68 7.38 3.85
C ILE A 106 -2.19 6.02 4.33
N TRP A 107 -0.96 5.62 3.96
CA TRP A 107 -0.42 4.33 4.34
C TRP A 107 -0.10 4.22 5.83
N TYR A 108 0.42 5.29 6.48
CA TYR A 108 0.57 5.31 7.93
C TYR A 108 -0.78 5.20 8.63
N ARG A 109 -1.81 5.92 8.16
CA ARG A 109 -3.17 5.86 8.71
C ARG A 109 -3.73 4.45 8.59
N SER A 110 -3.59 3.79 7.45
CA SER A 110 -4.06 2.42 7.27
C SER A 110 -3.29 1.42 8.13
N ALA A 111 -1.98 1.54 8.26
CA ALA A 111 -1.19 0.70 9.15
C ALA A 111 -1.60 0.85 10.62
N ALA A 112 -1.90 2.09 11.02
CA ALA A 112 -2.22 2.48 12.39
C ALA A 112 -3.67 2.16 12.79
N ARG A 113 -4.64 2.42 11.90
CA ARG A 113 -6.08 2.39 12.21
C ARG A 113 -6.79 1.18 11.59
N ASP A 114 -6.62 0.97 10.29
CA ASP A 114 -7.37 -0.06 9.54
C ASP A 114 -6.89 -1.48 9.89
N PHE A 115 -5.60 -1.63 10.20
CA PHE A 115 -4.99 -2.90 10.62
C PHE A 115 -4.58 -2.92 12.09
N SER A 116 -5.26 -2.12 12.91
CA SER A 116 -4.99 -2.01 14.34
C SER A 116 -5.33 -3.29 15.09
N SER A 117 -4.46 -3.67 16.03
CA SER A 117 -4.71 -4.72 17.02
C SER A 117 -3.86 -4.43 18.26
N PRO A 118 -4.34 -4.72 19.48
CA PRO A 118 -3.60 -4.45 20.72
C PRO A 118 -2.19 -5.07 20.75
N PHE A 119 -2.00 -6.17 20.01
CA PHE A 119 -0.74 -6.91 19.97
C PHE A 119 0.09 -6.64 18.72
N ASN A 120 -0.31 -5.66 17.89
CA ASN A 120 0.37 -5.35 16.63
C ASN A 120 1.42 -4.23 16.81
N PRO A 121 2.73 -4.56 16.87
CA PRO A 121 3.77 -3.55 17.06
C PRO A 121 3.92 -2.61 15.86
N TRP A 122 3.49 -3.03 14.67
CA TRP A 122 3.58 -2.23 13.44
C TRP A 122 2.56 -1.10 13.44
N ALA A 123 1.33 -1.38 13.91
CA ALA A 123 0.30 -0.37 14.09
C ALA A 123 0.73 0.68 15.12
N ALA A 124 1.29 0.25 16.26
CA ALA A 124 1.81 1.16 17.27
C ALA A 124 2.97 2.03 16.75
N ARG A 125 3.82 1.49 15.85
CA ARG A 125 4.86 2.28 15.18
C ARG A 125 4.26 3.27 14.20
N ALA A 126 3.32 2.85 13.37
CA ALA A 126 2.65 3.73 12.42
C ALA A 126 1.94 4.91 13.10
N GLU A 127 1.29 4.66 14.24
CA GLU A 127 0.61 5.70 15.04
C GLU A 127 1.58 6.79 15.51
N ARG A 128 2.84 6.44 15.84
CA ARG A 128 3.85 7.43 16.23
C ARG A 128 4.30 8.33 15.07
N GLU A 129 4.34 7.79 13.85
CA GLU A 129 4.77 8.52 12.65
C GLU A 129 3.63 9.33 12.01
N LEU A 130 2.38 8.94 12.29
CA LEU A 130 1.19 9.51 11.67
C LEU A 130 1.07 11.05 11.80
N PRO A 131 1.33 11.68 12.97
CA PRO A 131 1.26 13.14 13.10
C PRO A 131 2.28 13.87 12.21
N ALA A 132 3.50 13.33 12.09
CA ALA A 132 4.54 13.92 11.26
C ALA A 132 4.20 13.79 9.77
N ALA A 133 3.63 12.67 9.35
CA ALA A 133 3.16 12.48 7.98
C ALA A 133 2.01 13.46 7.63
N LEU A 134 1.06 13.65 8.55
CA LEU A 134 -0.04 14.61 8.38
C LEU A 134 0.48 16.05 8.27
N ALA A 135 1.43 16.44 9.13
CA ALA A 135 2.04 17.77 9.10
C ALA A 135 2.77 18.02 7.77
N ALA A 136 3.52 17.03 7.28
CA ALA A 136 4.20 17.13 5.99
C ALA A 136 3.22 17.29 4.82
N TRP A 137 2.09 16.57 4.85
CA TRP A 137 1.07 16.71 3.82
C TRP A 137 0.39 18.08 3.86
N ARG A 138 0.01 18.58 5.05
CA ARG A 138 -0.52 19.94 5.22
C ARG A 138 0.43 21.00 4.66
N SER A 139 1.71 20.90 4.98
CA SER A 139 2.74 21.81 4.47
C SER A 139 2.86 21.78 2.93
N GLU A 140 2.63 20.62 2.30
CA GLU A 140 2.61 20.51 0.85
C GLU A 140 1.38 21.20 0.25
N LEU A 141 0.18 21.01 0.83
CA LEU A 141 -1.04 21.68 0.39
C LEU A 141 -0.94 23.20 0.49
N GLU A 142 -0.41 23.69 1.62
CA GLU A 142 -0.19 25.12 1.86
C GLU A 142 0.77 25.73 0.83
N ARG A 143 1.88 25.05 0.52
CA ARG A 143 2.81 25.47 -0.55
C ARG A 143 2.16 25.45 -1.94
N GLY A 144 1.21 24.56 -2.17
CA GLY A 144 0.41 24.49 -3.39
C GLY A 144 -0.72 25.51 -3.48
N GLY A 145 -0.91 26.37 -2.46
CA GLY A 145 -2.00 27.34 -2.41
C GLY A 145 -3.37 26.74 -2.11
N ALA A 146 -3.44 25.45 -1.76
CA ALA A 146 -4.67 24.78 -1.35
C ALA A 146 -4.86 24.91 0.17
N ARG A 147 -6.05 25.32 0.61
CA ARG A 147 -6.40 25.23 2.03
C ARG A 147 -6.58 23.76 2.40
N ALA A 148 -5.89 23.33 3.46
CA ALA A 148 -6.08 22.01 4.04
C ALA A 148 -7.41 21.98 4.81
N GLU A 149 -8.49 21.67 4.11
CA GLU A 149 -9.80 21.50 4.74
C GLU A 149 -9.84 20.21 5.57
N PRO A 150 -10.57 20.19 6.71
CA PRO A 150 -10.60 19.02 7.60
C PRO A 150 -11.00 17.72 6.91
N TRP A 151 -12.00 17.77 6.02
CA TRP A 151 -12.48 16.60 5.27
C TRP A 151 -11.46 16.02 4.29
N MET A 152 -10.45 16.80 3.88
CA MET A 152 -9.36 16.27 3.07
C MET A 152 -8.43 15.39 3.91
N LEU A 153 -8.41 15.56 5.23
CA LEU A 153 -7.43 14.96 6.13
C LEU A 153 -8.00 13.81 6.96
N GLU A 154 -9.31 13.59 6.93
CA GLU A 154 -10.01 12.52 7.65
C GLU A 154 -10.03 11.19 6.89
#